data_AF-A0A8H3PCK5-F1
#
_entry.id   AF-A0A8H3PCK5-F1
#
_cell.length_a   1.000
_cell.length_b   1.000
_cell.length_c   1.000
_cell.angle_alpha   90.00
_cell.angle_beta   90.00
_cell.angle_gamma   90.00
#
_symmetry.space_group_name_H-M   'P 1'
#
loop_
_entity.id
_entity.type
_entity.pdbx_description
1 polymer ?
#
loop_
_entity_poly.entity_id
_entity_poly.type
_entity_poly.pdbx_seq_one_letter_code
_entity_poly.pdbx_strand_id
1 'polypeptide(L)'
;MQHILCFPSPDQGQGGAQAVEDGGALCEVFTDLSDTPSDEEIRCRLALFEKIRLNRASAIQVFSNAGQDEAWKIRERAKQYMPEGVEVPSSPPEFMAHNFRYDVLEDSRRQLESFFKNTQAVQV
;
A
#
# COMPACT_ATOMS: atom_id res chain seq x y z
N MET A 1 -16.36 9.11 -0.01
CA MET A 1 -15.11 9.76 0.42
C MET A 1 -15.03 9.61 1.94
N GLN A 2 -14.52 8.47 2.41
CA GLN A 2 -14.27 8.26 3.84
C GLN A 2 -12.87 8.79 4.13
N HIS A 3 -12.76 9.61 5.16
CA HIS A 3 -11.52 10.24 5.60
C HIS A 3 -10.46 9.17 5.90
N ILE A 4 -9.43 9.10 5.04
CA ILE A 4 -8.17 8.42 5.33
C ILE A 4 -7.46 9.30 6.36
N LEU A 5 -7.71 9.02 7.64
CA LEU A 5 -6.99 9.63 8.75
C LEU A 5 -5.65 8.91 8.87
N CYS A 6 -4.60 9.60 8.43
CA CYS A 6 -3.21 9.28 8.75
C CYS A 6 -3.04 9.01 10.26
N PHE A 7 -2.09 8.12 10.60
CA PHE A 7 -1.64 7.62 11.92
C PHE A 7 -2.23 6.29 12.42
N PRO A 8 -1.68 5.13 11.99
CA PRO A 8 -1.81 3.89 12.73
C PRO A 8 -1.08 3.98 14.09
N SER A 9 -1.69 3.36 15.11
CA SER A 9 -1.37 3.33 16.55
C SER A 9 0.08 3.68 16.97
N PRO A 10 0.29 4.57 17.97
CA PRO A 10 1.62 4.85 18.54
C PRO A 10 2.29 3.60 19.15
N ASP A 11 1.50 2.62 19.59
CA ASP A 11 1.97 1.42 20.30
C ASP A 11 2.85 0.48 19.45
N GLN A 12 2.82 0.59 18.12
CA GLN A 12 3.57 -0.29 17.22
C GLN A 12 4.61 0.44 16.36
N GLY A 13 4.75 1.77 16.51
CA GLY A 13 5.65 2.58 15.66
C GLY A 13 5.28 2.58 14.17
N GLN A 14 4.11 2.07 13.81
CA GLN A 14 3.70 1.88 12.41
C GLN A 14 3.46 3.19 11.67
N GLY A 15 3.10 4.28 12.36
CA GLY A 15 2.94 5.58 11.71
C GLY A 15 4.22 6.06 11.02
N GLY A 16 5.36 5.94 11.69
CA GLY A 16 6.66 6.28 11.11
C GLY A 16 7.09 5.32 10.01
N ALA A 17 6.89 4.01 10.22
CA ALA A 17 7.23 2.99 9.22
C ALA A 17 6.42 3.18 7.92
N GLN A 18 5.12 3.47 8.02
CA GLN A 18 4.27 3.74 6.85
C GLN A 18 4.73 4.98 6.08
N ALA A 19 5.15 6.05 6.76
CA ALA A 19 5.69 7.24 6.09
C ALA A 19 6.99 6.94 5.32
N VAL A 20 7.86 6.07 5.86
CA VAL A 20 9.06 5.60 5.16
C VAL A 20 8.68 4.74 3.95
N GLU A 21 7.69 3.85 4.10
CA GLU A 21 7.16 3.07 2.97
C GLU A 21 6.59 3.97 1.86
N ASP A 22 5.85 5.01 2.21
CA ASP A 22 5.29 5.98 1.26
C ASP A 22 6.39 6.71 0.48
N GLY A 23 7.47 7.14 1.17
CA GLY A 23 8.63 7.76 0.53
C GLY A 23 9.34 6.82 -0.46
N GLY A 24 9.53 5.55 -0.08
CA GLY A 24 10.11 4.53 -0.95
C GLY A 24 9.25 4.24 -2.18
N ALA A 25 7.93 4.08 -1.98
CA ALA A 25 6.99 3.85 -3.08
C ALA A 25 6.95 5.02 -4.06
N LEU A 26 6.94 6.27 -3.58
CA LEU A 26 7.01 7.45 -4.44
C LEU A 26 8.30 7.46 -5.27
N CYS A 27 9.44 7.12 -4.68
CA CYS A 27 10.72 7.08 -5.37
C CYS A 27 10.73 6.08 -6.53
N GLU A 28 10.21 4.87 -6.30
CA GLU A 28 10.09 3.84 -7.35
C GLU A 28 9.05 4.25 -8.41
N VAL A 29 7.87 4.74 -8.01
CA VAL A 29 6.80 5.13 -8.95
C VAL A 29 7.19 6.30 -9.84
N PHE A 30 8.03 7.22 -9.36
CA PHE A 30 8.52 8.39 -10.10
C PHE A 30 9.90 8.17 -10.75
N THR A 31 10.40 6.94 -10.76
CA THR A 31 11.59 6.58 -11.53
C THR A 31 11.33 6.68 -13.04
N ASP A 32 12.39 6.96 -13.79
CA ASP A 32 12.43 7.08 -15.25
C ASP A 32 11.46 8.12 -15.83
N LEU A 33 11.20 9.20 -15.08
CA LEU A 33 10.53 10.37 -15.63
C LEU A 33 11.46 11.15 -16.56
N SER A 34 10.89 11.70 -17.63
CA SER A 34 11.60 12.68 -18.46
C SER A 34 11.92 13.95 -17.67
N ASP A 35 12.89 14.74 -18.12
CA ASP A 35 13.26 16.03 -17.48
C ASP A 35 12.07 17.03 -17.42
N THR A 36 11.10 16.87 -18.33
CA THR A 36 9.89 17.68 -18.40
C THR A 36 8.67 16.77 -18.55
N PRO A 37 8.24 16.10 -17.46
CA PRO A 37 7.11 15.20 -17.51
C PRO A 37 5.82 15.99 -17.77
N SER A 38 4.91 15.41 -18.53
CA SER A 38 3.60 16.03 -18.74
C SER A 38 2.76 15.95 -17.46
N ASP A 39 1.83 16.89 -17.27
CA ASP A 39 0.90 16.84 -16.14
C ASP A 39 0.10 15.52 -16.10
N GLU A 40 -0.17 14.93 -17.27
CA GLU A 40 -0.89 13.66 -17.35
C GLU A 40 -0.05 12.51 -16.85
N GLU A 41 1.23 12.45 -17.23
CA GLU A 41 2.15 11.43 -16.70
C GLU A 41 2.24 11.53 -15.17
N ILE A 42 2.39 12.75 -14.63
CA ILE A 42 2.42 12.98 -13.18
C ILE A 42 1.13 12.47 -12.52
N ARG A 43 -0.05 12.80 -13.09
CA ARG A 43 -1.35 12.33 -12.57
C ARG A 43 -1.46 10.81 -12.59
N CYS A 44 -1.04 10.16 -13.67
CA CYS A 44 -1.05 8.70 -13.76
C CYS A 44 -0.11 8.06 -12.74
N ARG A 45 1.10 8.61 -12.53
CA ARG A 45 2.03 8.13 -11.49
C ARG A 45 1.45 8.32 -10.08
N LEU A 46 0.82 9.45 -9.78
CA LEU A 46 0.15 9.67 -8.48
C LEU A 46 -0.99 8.68 -8.25
N ALA A 47 -1.80 8.40 -9.26
CA ALA A 47 -2.88 7.41 -9.17
C ALA A 47 -2.33 5.98 -8.96
N LEU A 48 -1.20 5.65 -9.58
CA LEU A 48 -0.51 4.37 -9.36
C LEU A 48 0.02 4.27 -7.91
N PHE A 49 0.66 5.33 -7.40
CA PHE A 49 1.10 5.40 -6.01
C PHE A 49 -0.07 5.21 -5.03
N GLU A 50 -1.18 5.93 -5.24
CA GLU A 50 -2.39 5.78 -4.42
C GLU A 50 -2.87 4.32 -4.44
N LYS A 51 -2.94 3.69 -5.61
CA LYS A 51 -3.35 2.28 -5.75
C LYS A 51 -2.44 1.32 -4.96
N ILE A 52 -1.12 1.53 -4.98
CA ILE A 52 -0.15 0.69 -4.25
C ILE A 52 -0.35 0.85 -2.74
N ARG A 53 -0.52 2.09 -2.25
CA ARG A 53 -0.42 2.41 -0.83
C ARG A 53 -1.74 2.45 -0.08
N LEU A 54 -2.83 2.83 -0.74
CA LEU A 54 -4.12 3.06 -0.09
C LEU A 54 -4.62 1.82 0.66
N ASN A 55 -4.67 0.68 -0.03
CA ASN A 55 -5.17 -0.56 0.56
C ASN A 55 -4.24 -1.04 1.69
N ARG A 56 -2.92 -0.95 1.51
CA ARG A 56 -1.96 -1.37 2.53
C ARG A 56 -2.03 -0.51 3.80
N ALA A 57 -2.01 0.82 3.64
CA ALA A 57 -2.13 1.74 4.76
C ALA A 57 -3.47 1.55 5.50
N SER A 58 -4.55 1.34 4.75
CA SER A 58 -5.88 1.07 5.31
C SER A 58 -5.93 -0.25 6.08
N ALA A 59 -5.32 -1.32 5.56
CA ALA A 59 -5.24 -2.61 6.25
C ALA A 59 -4.46 -2.48 7.57
N ILE A 60 -3.29 -1.83 7.55
CA ILE A 60 -2.47 -1.61 8.76
C ILE A 60 -3.22 -0.75 9.78
N GLN A 61 -3.92 0.28 9.34
CA GLN A 61 -4.75 1.10 10.24
C GLN A 61 -5.90 0.29 10.87
N VAL A 62 -6.58 -0.55 10.09
CA VAL A 62 -7.63 -1.43 10.61
C VAL A 62 -7.06 -2.43 11.61
N PHE A 63 -5.86 -2.98 11.36
CA PHE A 63 -5.16 -3.87 12.29
C PHE A 63 -4.76 -3.15 13.58
N SER A 64 -4.37 -1.88 13.52
CA SER A 64 -4.07 -1.05 14.69
C SER A 64 -5.29 -0.71 15.55
N ASN A 65 -6.50 -0.81 15.01
CA ASN A 65 -7.74 -0.44 15.71
C ASN A 65 -8.32 -1.56 16.59
N ALA A 66 -7.78 -2.79 16.52
CA ALA A 66 -8.14 -3.86 17.43
C ALA A 66 -6.90 -4.34 18.19
N GLY A 67 -7.09 -4.73 19.44
CA GLY A 67 -6.08 -5.50 20.16
C GLY A 67 -5.76 -6.77 19.37
N GLN A 68 -4.51 -7.26 19.47
CA GLN A 68 -4.08 -8.48 18.78
C GLN A 68 -4.92 -9.72 19.17
N ASP A 69 -5.59 -9.65 20.32
CA ASP A 69 -6.54 -10.62 20.88
C ASP A 69 -7.96 -10.50 20.31
N GLU A 70 -8.29 -9.42 19.60
CA GLU A 70 -9.60 -9.14 19.00
C GLU A 70 -9.58 -9.14 17.46
N ALA A 71 -8.56 -9.76 16.86
CA ALA A 71 -8.37 -9.85 15.40
C ALA A 71 -9.62 -10.33 14.63
N TRP A 72 -10.44 -11.19 15.24
CA TRP A 72 -11.70 -11.67 14.67
C TRP A 72 -12.72 -10.55 14.41
N LYS A 73 -12.72 -9.47 15.21
CA LYS A 73 -13.66 -8.34 15.08
C LYS A 73 -13.37 -7.47 13.85
N ILE A 74 -12.13 -7.47 13.40
CA ILE A 74 -11.67 -6.64 12.28
C ILE A 74 -11.51 -7.41 10.98
N ARG A 75 -11.67 -8.73 10.98
CA ARG A 75 -11.44 -9.60 9.82
C ARG A 75 -12.21 -9.13 8.58
N GLU A 76 -13.51 -8.88 8.71
CA GLU A 76 -14.33 -8.43 7.59
C GLU A 76 -13.94 -7.02 7.10
N ARG A 77 -13.56 -6.13 8.03
CA ARG A 77 -13.11 -4.78 7.67
C ARG A 77 -11.72 -4.77 7.03
N ALA A 78 -10.82 -5.65 7.45
CA ALA A 78 -9.49 -5.75 6.87
C ALA A 78 -9.55 -6.40 5.48
N LYS A 79 -10.42 -7.40 5.31
CA LYS A 79 -10.58 -8.15 4.05
C LYS A 79 -10.82 -7.28 2.83
N GLN A 80 -11.52 -6.14 2.99
CA GLN A 80 -11.78 -5.21 1.88
C GLN A 80 -10.50 -4.56 1.31
N TYR A 81 -9.43 -4.55 2.10
CA TYR A 81 -8.13 -3.97 1.74
C TYR A 81 -7.06 -5.04 1.46
N MET A 82 -7.39 -6.32 1.66
CA MET A 82 -6.46 -7.41 1.34
C MET A 82 -6.46 -7.67 -0.16
N PRO A 83 -5.31 -8.06 -0.74
CA PRO A 83 -5.26 -8.54 -2.10
C PRO A 83 -6.18 -9.76 -2.29
N GLU A 84 -6.69 -9.95 -3.51
CA GLU A 84 -7.54 -11.09 -3.83
C GLU A 84 -6.83 -12.42 -3.54
N GLY A 85 -7.53 -13.34 -2.88
CA GLY A 85 -6.98 -14.65 -2.50
C GLY A 85 -6.06 -14.63 -1.28
N VAL A 86 -5.74 -13.47 -0.69
CA VAL A 86 -4.92 -13.38 0.52
C VAL A 86 -5.82 -13.39 1.76
N GLU A 87 -5.58 -14.34 2.66
CA GLU A 87 -6.33 -14.41 3.92
C GLU A 87 -5.87 -13.33 4.91
N VAL A 88 -6.81 -12.81 5.70
CA VAL A 88 -6.52 -11.87 6.77
C VAL A 88 -5.74 -12.60 7.87
N PRO A 89 -4.60 -12.06 8.35
CA PRO A 89 -3.85 -12.60 9.47
C PRO A 89 -4.73 -12.86 10.70
N SER A 90 -4.52 -13.98 11.37
CA SER A 90 -5.34 -14.46 12.48
C SER A 90 -4.55 -14.72 13.76
N SER A 91 -3.21 -14.80 13.66
CA SER A 91 -2.31 -15.03 14.79
C SER A 91 -1.24 -13.93 14.89
N PRO A 92 -0.69 -13.64 16.10
CA PRO A 92 0.35 -12.64 16.25
C PRO A 92 1.55 -12.81 15.31
N PRO A 93 2.08 -14.02 15.05
CA PRO A 93 3.15 -14.23 14.07
C PRO A 93 2.74 -13.86 12.63
N GLU A 94 1.51 -14.16 12.23
CA GLU A 94 0.99 -13.77 10.91
C GLU A 94 0.86 -12.25 10.79
N PHE A 95 0.40 -11.57 11.85
CA PHE A 95 0.35 -10.11 11.88
C PHE A 95 1.74 -9.50 11.75
N MET A 96 2.73 -10.04 12.49
CA MET A 96 4.11 -9.57 12.38
C MET A 96 4.67 -9.81 10.97
N ALA A 97 4.43 -10.98 10.39
CA ALA A 97 4.87 -11.28 9.03
C ALA A 97 4.23 -10.31 8.01
N HIS A 98 2.91 -10.12 8.09
CA HIS A 98 2.18 -9.24 7.19
C HIS A 98 2.63 -7.77 7.29
N ASN A 99 2.81 -7.26 8.51
CA ASN A 99 3.13 -5.85 8.72
C ASN A 99 4.60 -5.55 8.41
N PHE A 100 5.54 -6.42 8.82
CA PHE A 100 6.97 -6.12 8.80
C PHE A 100 7.77 -6.76 7.65
N ARG A 101 7.23 -7.74 6.92
CA ARG A 101 7.97 -8.40 5.81
C ARG A 101 7.62 -7.86 4.42
N TYR A 102 6.80 -6.84 4.32
CA TYR A 102 6.40 -6.31 3.04
C TYR A 102 7.53 -5.51 2.40
N ASP A 103 7.87 -5.88 1.17
CA ASP A 103 8.82 -5.15 0.35
C ASP A 103 8.07 -4.15 -0.53
N VAL A 104 7.99 -2.92 -0.05
CA VAL A 104 7.31 -1.83 -0.76
C VAL A 104 8.04 -1.44 -2.05
N LEU A 105 9.36 -1.60 -2.10
CA LEU A 105 10.16 -1.18 -3.25
C LEU A 105 9.95 -2.16 -4.41
N GLU A 106 10.05 -3.46 -4.13
CA GLU A 106 9.78 -4.51 -5.11
C GLU A 106 8.34 -4.45 -5.63
N ASP A 107 7.35 -4.31 -4.75
CA ASP A 107 5.96 -4.22 -5.21
C ASP A 107 5.71 -2.99 -6.08
N SER A 108 6.24 -1.83 -5.67
CA SER A 108 6.11 -0.58 -6.44
C SER A 108 6.72 -0.70 -7.82
N ARG A 109 7.92 -1.29 -7.93
CA ARG A 109 8.61 -1.52 -9.20
C ARG A 109 7.82 -2.45 -10.11
N ARG A 110 7.34 -3.59 -9.58
CA ARG A 110 6.50 -4.54 -10.32
C ARG A 110 5.21 -3.89 -10.83
N GLN A 111 4.56 -3.07 -10.01
CA GLN A 111 3.34 -2.37 -10.42
C GLN A 111 3.63 -1.31 -11.49
N LEU A 112 4.77 -0.61 -11.41
CA LEU A 112 5.22 0.32 -12.44
C LEU A 112 5.52 -0.38 -13.78
N GLU A 113 6.22 -1.51 -13.76
CA GLU A 113 6.46 -2.32 -14.95
C GLU A 113 5.16 -2.77 -15.61
N SER A 114 4.19 -3.22 -14.79
CA SER A 114 2.86 -3.61 -15.30
C SER A 114 2.12 -2.40 -15.88
N PHE A 115 2.24 -1.22 -15.28
CA PHE A 115 1.64 0.01 -15.78
C PHE A 115 2.17 0.37 -17.18
N PHE A 116 3.48 0.25 -17.42
CA PHE A 116 4.06 0.49 -18.74
C PHE A 116 3.62 -0.55 -19.77
N LYS A 117 3.61 -1.84 -19.41
CA LYS A 117 3.14 -2.92 -20.31
C LYS A 117 1.69 -2.67 -20.75
N ASN A 118 0.82 -2.27 -19.82
CA ASN A 118 -0.58 -1.99 -20.12
C ASN A 118 -0.74 -0.73 -20.98
N THR A 119 0.06 0.31 -20.73
CA THR A 119 0.04 1.54 -21.56
C THR A 119 0.49 1.26 -22.99
N GLN A 120 1.52 0.43 -23.18
CA GLN A 120 2.00 0.05 -24.52
C GLN A 120 1.02 -0.85 -25.27
N ALA A 121 0.33 -1.77 -24.59
CA ALA A 121 -0.66 -2.66 -25.19
C ALA A 121 -1.92 -1.93 -25.70
N VAL A 122 -2.21 -0.72 -25.19
CA VAL A 122 -3.36 0.10 -25.61
C VAL A 122 -3.05 0.95 -26.85
N GLN A 123 -1.77 1.08 -27.23
CA GLN A 123 -1.34 1.87 -28.40
C GLN A 123 -1.09 1.03 -29.66
N VAL A 124 -1.43 -0.26 -29.66
CA VAL A 124 -1.35 -1.19 -30.81
C VAL A 124 -2.75 -1.56 -31.29
#